data_AF-G3LP29-F1
#
_entry.id   AF-G3LP29-F1
#
_cell.length_a   1.000
_cell.length_b   1.000
_cell.length_c   1.000
_cell.angle_alpha   90.00
_cell.angle_beta   90.00
_cell.angle_gamma   90.00
#
_symmetry.space_group_name_H-M   'P 1'
#
loop_
_entity.id
_entity.type
_entity.pdbx_description
1 polymer ?
#
loop_
_entity_poly.entity_id
_entity_poly.type
_entity_poly.pdbx_seq_one_letter_code
_entity_poly.pdbx_strand_id
1 'polypeptide(L)'
;RYISSLKENILQMMLNMDKNVQLGAFQDALQNRTDITLELLTKSHRAQLEILVALKTGRLDFLKLDNSISSPHLAEIYMNMRCKNLSCRVLVPVDECDCKVCSRKDGFCSACMCLLCSNFDMASNTCSWVGCDVCLHWCHTDCGIRESYIRNGIQASGAPGITE
;
A
#
# COMPACT_ATOMS: atom_id res chain seq x y z
N ARG A 1 -30.25 0.04 1.31
CA ARG A 1 -30.48 -1.42 1.41
C ARG A 1 -29.72 -2.18 0.32
N TYR A 2 -29.99 -1.94 -0.97
CA TYR A 2 -29.29 -2.64 -2.07
C TYR A 2 -27.77 -2.43 -2.06
N ILE A 3 -27.29 -1.17 -1.99
CA ILE A 3 -25.85 -0.85 -1.96
C ILE A 3 -25.13 -1.54 -0.79
N SER A 4 -25.72 -1.50 0.41
CA SER A 4 -25.15 -2.15 1.59
C SER A 4 -25.00 -3.66 1.41
N SER A 5 -26.02 -4.32 0.84
CA SER A 5 -25.96 -5.76 0.53
C SER A 5 -24.92 -6.07 -0.54
N LEU A 6 -24.78 -5.22 -1.57
CA LEU A 6 -23.75 -5.39 -2.60
C LEU A 6 -22.35 -5.30 -2.01
N LYS A 7 -22.08 -4.30 -1.17
CA LYS A 7 -20.78 -4.16 -0.48
C LYS A 7 -20.48 -5.36 0.40
N GLU A 8 -21.47 -5.87 1.12
CA GLU A 8 -21.32 -7.07 1.95
C GLU A 8 -20.99 -8.31 1.11
N ASN A 9 -21.68 -8.52 0.00
CA ASN A 9 -21.39 -9.64 -0.90
C ASN A 9 -19.96 -9.58 -1.46
N ILE A 10 -19.50 -8.38 -1.83
CA ILE A 10 -18.13 -8.17 -2.31
C ILE A 10 -17.12 -8.38 -1.19
N LEU A 11 -17.42 -7.93 0.03
CA LEU A 11 -16.59 -8.18 1.21
C LEU A 11 -16.40 -9.69 1.44
N GLN A 12 -17.49 -10.45 1.42
CA GLN A 12 -17.44 -11.91 1.55
C GLN A 12 -16.68 -12.57 0.40
N MET A 13 -16.87 -12.09 -0.84
CA MET A 13 -16.11 -12.55 -2.01
C MET A 13 -14.61 -12.32 -1.82
N MET A 14 -14.19 -11.11 -1.41
CA MET A 14 -12.78 -10.79 -1.19
C MET A 14 -12.17 -11.62 -0.07
N LEU A 15 -12.86 -11.81 1.06
CA LEU A 15 -12.42 -12.67 2.17
C LEU A 15 -12.21 -14.13 1.74
N ASN A 16 -13.02 -14.61 0.79
CA ASN A 16 -12.88 -15.96 0.25
C ASN A 16 -11.78 -16.06 -0.82
N MET A 17 -11.58 -15.01 -1.61
CA MET A 17 -10.50 -14.95 -2.61
C MET A 17 -9.13 -14.70 -1.99
N ASP A 18 -9.07 -14.15 -0.77
CA ASP A 18 -7.83 -13.88 -0.02
C ASP A 18 -6.98 -15.14 0.23
N LYS A 19 -7.56 -16.33 -0.02
CA LYS A 19 -6.88 -17.63 0.08
C LYS A 19 -6.13 -18.06 -1.19
N ASN A 20 -6.21 -17.35 -2.33
CA ASN A 20 -5.65 -17.83 -3.61
C ASN A 20 -5.28 -16.74 -4.65
N VAL A 21 -4.50 -17.16 -5.67
CA VAL A 21 -4.07 -16.50 -6.93
C VAL A 21 -5.15 -15.66 -7.64
N GLN A 22 -6.43 -15.90 -7.37
CA GLN A 22 -7.57 -15.29 -8.05
C GLN A 22 -7.75 -13.80 -7.75
N LEU A 23 -7.55 -13.36 -6.50
CA LEU A 23 -7.63 -11.92 -6.18
C LEU A 23 -6.49 -11.15 -6.86
N GLY A 24 -5.28 -11.71 -6.84
CA GLY A 24 -4.12 -11.15 -7.53
C GLY A 24 -4.37 -10.97 -9.03
N ALA A 25 -4.91 -12.00 -9.71
CA ALA A 25 -5.26 -11.90 -11.13
C ALA A 25 -6.30 -10.79 -11.41
N PHE A 26 -7.25 -10.57 -10.50
CA PHE A 26 -8.23 -9.49 -10.64
C PHE A 26 -7.60 -8.11 -10.43
N GLN A 27 -6.73 -7.97 -9.43
CA GLN A 27 -5.97 -6.75 -9.19
C GLN A 27 -5.08 -6.40 -10.38
N ASP A 28 -4.37 -7.38 -10.93
CA ASP A 28 -3.54 -7.21 -12.12
C ASP A 28 -4.40 -6.79 -13.33
N ALA A 29 -5.57 -7.41 -13.51
CA ALA A 29 -6.50 -7.02 -14.57
C ALA A 29 -6.95 -5.56 -14.41
N LEU A 30 -7.30 -5.11 -13.20
CA LEU A 30 -7.67 -3.72 -12.93
C LEU A 30 -6.50 -2.75 -13.10
N GLN A 31 -5.29 -3.15 -12.69
CA GLN A 31 -4.09 -2.32 -12.79
C GLN A 31 -3.72 -2.05 -14.26
N ASN A 32 -4.00 -2.99 -15.16
CA ASN A 32 -3.69 -2.90 -16.58
C ASN A 32 -4.78 -2.23 -17.43
N ARG A 33 -5.92 -1.83 -16.84
CA ARG A 33 -6.99 -1.11 -17.55
C ARG A 33 -6.60 0.34 -17.79
N THR A 34 -6.54 0.76 -19.05
CA THR A 34 -6.15 2.12 -19.47
C THR A 34 -7.34 3.02 -19.83
N ASP A 35 -8.54 2.45 -19.96
CA ASP A 35 -9.79 3.15 -20.27
C ASP A 35 -10.45 3.79 -19.04
N ILE A 36 -9.96 3.47 -17.83
CA ILE A 36 -10.47 4.05 -16.58
C ILE A 36 -9.69 5.33 -16.28
N THR A 37 -10.37 6.48 -16.39
CA THR A 37 -9.75 7.81 -16.21
C THR A 37 -10.19 8.47 -14.91
N LEU A 38 -9.41 9.45 -14.43
CA LEU A 38 -9.76 10.24 -13.25
C LEU A 38 -11.07 11.00 -13.45
N GLU A 39 -11.31 11.49 -14.67
CA GLU A 39 -12.56 12.15 -15.03
C GLU A 39 -13.76 11.21 -14.92
N LEU A 40 -13.64 9.97 -15.42
CA LEU A 40 -14.69 8.96 -15.30
C LEU A 40 -14.97 8.63 -13.83
N LEU A 41 -13.92 8.43 -13.03
CA LEU A 41 -14.03 8.08 -11.62
C LEU A 41 -14.67 9.21 -10.80
N THR A 42 -14.26 10.46 -11.00
CA THR A 42 -14.81 11.61 -10.27
C THR A 42 -16.31 11.84 -10.53
N LYS A 43 -16.82 11.40 -11.70
CA LYS A 43 -18.25 11.41 -12.05
C LYS A 43 -19.01 10.16 -11.58
N SER A 44 -18.32 9.13 -11.10
CA SER A 44 -18.91 7.86 -10.70
C SER A 44 -19.62 7.95 -9.35
N HIS A 45 -20.60 7.06 -9.13
CA HIS A 45 -21.28 6.98 -7.84
C HIS A 45 -20.29 6.52 -6.75
N ARG A 46 -20.34 7.13 -5.56
CA ARG A 46 -19.41 6.85 -4.45
C ARG A 46 -19.25 5.36 -4.15
N ALA A 47 -20.37 4.63 -4.06
CA ALA A 47 -20.33 3.20 -3.75
C ALA A 47 -19.57 2.37 -4.80
N GLN A 48 -19.59 2.78 -6.07
CA GLN A 48 -18.82 2.11 -7.12
C GLN A 48 -17.32 2.38 -6.93
N LEU A 49 -16.95 3.62 -6.56
CA LEU A 49 -15.56 3.96 -6.24
C LEU A 49 -15.03 3.16 -5.04
N GLU A 50 -15.81 3.07 -3.97
CA GLU A 50 -15.42 2.29 -2.79
C GLU A 50 -15.17 0.81 -3.13
N ILE A 51 -16.03 0.22 -3.97
CA ILE A 51 -15.86 -1.15 -4.48
C ILE A 51 -14.61 -1.27 -5.35
N LEU A 52 -14.43 -0.37 -6.32
CA LEU A 52 -13.29 -0.41 -7.25
C LEU A 52 -11.97 -0.24 -6.53
N VAL A 53 -11.90 0.70 -5.58
CA VAL A 53 -10.70 0.93 -4.76
C VAL A 53 -10.43 -0.28 -3.85
N ALA A 54 -11.46 -0.85 -3.21
CA ALA A 54 -11.29 -2.06 -2.39
C ALA A 54 -10.69 -3.20 -3.20
N LEU A 55 -11.27 -3.47 -4.38
CA LEU A 55 -10.82 -4.55 -5.25
C LEU A 55 -9.41 -4.30 -5.79
N LYS A 56 -9.11 -3.09 -6.30
CA LYS A 56 -7.78 -2.76 -6.83
C LYS A 56 -6.70 -2.85 -5.77
N THR A 57 -6.96 -2.31 -4.59
CA THR A 57 -5.97 -2.26 -3.50
C THR A 57 -5.90 -3.54 -2.67
N GLY A 58 -6.90 -4.42 -2.79
CA GLY A 58 -7.04 -5.62 -1.97
C GLY A 58 -7.44 -5.31 -0.53
N ARG A 59 -7.98 -4.12 -0.24
CA ARG A 59 -8.27 -3.69 1.13
C ARG A 59 -9.77 -3.57 1.41
N LEU A 60 -10.20 -4.25 2.47
CA LEU A 60 -11.60 -4.37 2.86
C LEU A 60 -12.13 -3.14 3.60
N ASP A 61 -11.23 -2.31 4.15
CA ASP A 61 -11.56 -1.08 4.87
C ASP A 61 -12.34 -0.09 3.97
N PHE A 62 -12.04 -0.05 2.66
CA PHE A 62 -12.77 0.75 1.69
C PHE A 62 -14.27 0.38 1.57
N LEU A 63 -14.64 -0.87 1.84
CA LEU A 63 -16.05 -1.31 1.84
C LEU A 63 -16.79 -0.90 3.12
N LYS A 64 -16.05 -0.67 4.21
CA LYS A 64 -16.57 -0.29 5.53
C LYS A 64 -16.44 1.20 5.82
N LEU A 65 -16.01 1.98 4.83
CA LEU A 65 -15.85 3.44 4.96
C LEU A 65 -17.15 4.11 5.39
N ASP A 66 -16.97 5.08 6.28
CA ASP A 66 -17.91 6.16 6.49
C ASP A 66 -17.65 7.30 5.47
N ASN A 67 -18.27 8.45 5.69
CA ASN A 67 -18.08 9.63 4.83
C ASN A 67 -16.77 10.41 5.12
N SER A 68 -15.77 9.82 5.80
CA SER A 68 -14.51 10.49 6.18
C SER A 68 -13.55 10.80 5.02
N ILE A 69 -13.77 10.19 3.85
CA ILE A 69 -13.00 10.41 2.63
C ILE A 69 -13.89 10.90 1.49
N SER A 70 -13.45 11.88 0.71
CA SER A 70 -14.22 12.41 -0.43
C SER A 70 -14.15 11.47 -1.65
N SER A 71 -15.14 11.54 -2.55
CA SER A 71 -15.11 10.77 -3.81
C SER A 71 -13.90 11.11 -4.70
N PRO A 72 -13.45 12.39 -4.83
CA PRO A 72 -12.20 12.71 -5.52
C PRO A 72 -10.98 12.02 -4.91
N HIS A 73 -10.87 11.95 -3.58
CA HIS A 73 -9.76 11.23 -2.95
C HIS A 73 -9.81 9.72 -3.23
N LEU A 74 -11.00 9.10 -3.27
CA LEU A 74 -11.13 7.70 -3.67
C LEU A 74 -10.68 7.49 -5.14
N ALA A 75 -11.04 8.41 -6.03
CA ALA A 75 -10.60 8.38 -7.41
C ALA A 75 -9.08 8.52 -7.53
N GLU A 76 -8.45 9.43 -6.78
CA GLU A 76 -6.99 9.59 -6.74
C GLU A 76 -6.27 8.35 -6.17
N ILE A 77 -6.83 7.71 -5.14
CA ILE A 77 -6.30 6.43 -4.62
C ILE A 77 -6.38 5.36 -5.71
N TYR A 78 -7.52 5.25 -6.41
CA TYR A 78 -7.64 4.32 -7.52
C TYR A 78 -6.60 4.59 -8.61
N MET A 79 -6.32 5.85 -8.92
CA MET A 79 -5.33 6.25 -9.93
C MET A 79 -3.87 6.20 -9.42
N ASN A 80 -3.61 5.66 -8.23
CA ASN A 80 -2.29 5.61 -7.60
C ASN A 80 -1.64 7.01 -7.42
N MET A 81 -2.44 8.05 -7.27
CA MET A 81 -2.00 9.44 -7.04
C MET A 81 -2.04 9.84 -5.57
N ARG A 82 -2.75 9.07 -4.73
CA ARG A 82 -2.87 9.28 -3.29
C ARG A 82 -2.63 7.99 -2.53
N CYS A 83 -1.99 8.10 -1.37
CA CYS A 83 -1.70 6.97 -0.50
C CYS A 83 -2.97 6.21 -0.10
N LYS A 84 -2.95 4.87 -0.26
CA LYS A 84 -4.05 3.97 0.09
C LYS A 84 -4.23 3.75 1.60
N ASN A 85 -3.31 4.24 2.44
CA ASN A 85 -3.47 4.26 3.89
C ASN A 85 -4.39 5.43 4.29
N LEU A 86 -5.57 5.12 4.81
CA LEU A 86 -6.59 6.08 5.21
C LEU A 86 -6.14 7.03 6.34
N SER A 87 -5.10 6.67 7.11
CA SER A 87 -4.48 7.56 8.09
C SER A 87 -3.47 8.53 7.47
N CYS A 88 -2.80 8.14 6.38
CA CYS A 88 -1.75 8.92 5.74
C CYS A 88 -2.28 9.88 4.67
N ARG A 89 -3.00 9.34 3.65
CA ARG A 89 -3.69 10.09 2.59
C ARG A 89 -2.87 11.15 1.84
N VAL A 90 -1.54 11.19 1.94
CA VAL A 90 -0.72 12.15 1.18
C VAL A 90 -0.76 11.85 -0.32
N LEU A 91 -0.47 12.86 -1.15
CA LEU A 91 -0.22 12.63 -2.58
C LEU A 91 1.06 11.81 -2.75
N VAL A 92 1.11 11.01 -3.82
CA VAL A 92 2.27 10.20 -4.17
C VAL A 92 2.71 10.47 -5.62
N PRO A 93 4.02 10.54 -5.93
CA PRO A 93 5.16 10.42 -5.01
C PRO A 93 5.23 11.51 -3.94
N VAL A 94 5.66 11.14 -2.73
CA VAL A 94 5.88 12.11 -1.65
C VAL A 94 7.09 12.99 -2.02
N ASP A 95 6.99 14.29 -1.73
CA ASP A 95 8.03 15.29 -2.01
C ASP A 95 8.49 15.32 -3.49
N GLU A 96 7.61 14.93 -4.41
CA GLU A 96 7.90 14.86 -5.85
C GLU A 96 9.11 13.97 -6.20
N CYS A 97 9.42 12.98 -5.35
CA CYS A 97 10.54 12.07 -5.55
C CYS A 97 10.46 11.34 -6.91
N ASP A 98 11.56 11.39 -7.66
CA ASP A 98 11.67 10.85 -9.03
C ASP A 98 12.53 9.57 -9.10
N CYS A 99 12.85 8.96 -7.96
CA CYS A 99 13.66 7.74 -7.92
C CYS A 99 12.97 6.57 -8.63
N LYS A 100 13.74 5.54 -9.02
CA LYS A 100 13.25 4.34 -9.75
C LYS A 100 12.07 3.62 -9.08
N VAL A 101 11.86 3.80 -7.78
CA VAL A 101 10.74 3.22 -7.05
C VAL A 101 9.52 4.12 -7.21
N CYS A 102 9.62 5.39 -6.80
CA CYS A 102 8.55 6.37 -6.87
C CYS A 102 8.06 6.64 -8.30
N SER A 103 8.96 6.59 -9.28
CA SER A 103 8.64 6.84 -10.70
C SER A 103 7.75 5.76 -11.33
N ARG A 104 7.57 4.60 -10.67
CA ARG A 104 6.68 3.53 -11.16
C ARG A 104 5.20 3.90 -11.10
N LYS A 105 4.84 4.86 -10.23
CA LYS A 105 3.45 5.31 -10.02
C LYS A 105 2.48 4.13 -9.75
N ASP A 106 2.96 3.14 -9.01
CA ASP A 106 2.20 1.95 -8.58
C ASP A 106 1.45 2.16 -7.25
N GLY A 107 1.48 3.38 -6.72
CA GLY A 107 0.80 3.76 -5.49
C GLY A 107 1.67 3.60 -4.23
N PHE A 108 2.95 3.31 -4.39
CA PHE A 108 3.91 3.34 -3.29
C PHE A 108 3.98 4.74 -2.63
N CYS A 109 3.94 4.77 -1.30
CA CYS A 109 4.02 5.98 -0.48
C CYS A 109 5.20 5.87 0.48
N SER A 110 6.28 6.63 0.23
CA SER A 110 7.47 6.63 1.09
C SER A 110 7.23 7.17 2.50
N ALA A 111 6.14 7.91 2.72
CA ALA A 111 5.79 8.44 4.04
C ALA A 111 5.27 7.40 5.02
N CYS A 112 4.72 6.26 4.54
CA CYS A 112 4.14 5.27 5.45
C CYS A 112 4.24 3.81 5.00
N MET A 113 4.76 3.51 3.81
CA MET A 113 4.77 2.16 3.26
C MET A 113 6.19 1.59 3.22
N CYS A 114 6.29 0.29 3.50
CA CYS A 114 7.52 -0.46 3.38
C CYS A 114 7.91 -0.59 1.92
N LEU A 115 9.14 -0.17 1.58
CA LEU A 115 9.72 -0.26 0.25
C LEU A 115 9.67 -1.66 -0.37
N LEU A 116 9.71 -2.71 0.47
CA LEU A 116 9.85 -4.08 0.01
C LEU A 116 8.52 -4.79 -0.20
N CYS A 117 7.54 -4.57 0.66
CA CYS A 117 6.24 -5.26 0.57
C CYS A 117 5.08 -4.34 0.21
N SER A 118 5.31 -3.03 0.07
CA SER A 118 4.29 -2.00 -0.23
C SER A 118 3.05 -2.08 0.69
N ASN A 119 3.25 -2.56 1.92
CA ASN A 119 2.29 -2.55 3.01
C ASN A 119 2.72 -1.51 4.06
N PHE A 120 1.81 -1.25 4.98
CA PHE A 120 2.00 -0.28 6.06
C PHE A 120 1.41 -0.87 7.34
N ASP A 121 2.06 -0.55 8.45
CA ASP A 121 1.63 -0.99 9.77
C ASP A 121 0.77 0.11 10.40
N MET A 122 -0.19 -0.28 11.23
CA MET A 122 -0.91 0.66 12.10
C MET A 122 -0.21 0.87 13.44
N ALA A 123 0.93 0.19 13.67
CA ALA A 123 1.67 0.27 14.92
C ALA A 123 2.50 1.56 14.97
N SER A 124 2.25 2.37 16.00
CA SER A 124 3.14 3.49 16.36
C SER A 124 4.14 3.02 17.43
N ASN A 125 5.30 3.67 17.49
CA ASN A 125 6.33 3.45 18.52
C ASN A 125 6.94 2.04 18.57
N THR A 126 7.04 1.36 17.42
CA THR A 126 7.79 0.10 17.32
C THR A 126 9.12 0.30 16.62
N CYS A 127 10.15 -0.45 17.02
CA CYS A 127 11.42 -0.56 16.27
C CYS A 127 11.28 -1.45 15.01
N SER A 128 10.08 -1.51 14.43
CA SER A 128 9.75 -2.39 13.31
C SER A 128 10.16 -1.85 11.95
N TRP A 129 10.76 -0.65 11.91
CA TRP A 129 11.13 0.06 10.69
C TRP A 129 12.59 0.48 10.70
N VAL A 130 13.18 0.48 9.52
CA VAL A 130 14.54 0.95 9.25
C VAL A 130 14.55 1.79 7.99
N GLY A 131 15.25 2.92 8.06
CA GLY A 131 15.40 3.86 6.95
C GLY A 131 16.78 3.76 6.32
N CYS A 132 16.86 3.97 5.01
CA CYS A 132 18.12 4.22 4.31
C CYS A 132 18.36 5.73 4.25
N ASP A 133 19.50 6.18 4.76
CA ASP A 133 19.93 7.58 4.74
C ASP A 133 20.24 8.11 3.34
N VAL A 134 20.57 7.23 2.39
CA VAL A 134 20.83 7.59 0.99
C VAL A 134 19.53 7.90 0.24
N CYS A 135 18.56 6.99 0.25
CA CYS A 135 17.33 7.16 -0.54
C CYS A 135 16.15 7.72 0.26
N LEU A 136 16.27 7.86 1.59
CA LEU A 136 15.22 8.32 2.50
C LEU A 136 13.93 7.47 2.43
N HIS A 137 14.06 6.20 2.07
CA HIS A 137 12.97 5.22 2.09
C HIS A 137 13.08 4.30 3.28
N TRP A 138 11.93 3.80 3.72
CA TRP A 138 11.79 2.94 4.88
C TRP A 138 11.32 1.55 4.47
N CYS A 139 11.77 0.52 5.19
CA CYS A 139 11.21 -0.82 5.10
C CYS A 139 10.95 -1.39 6.48
N HIS A 140 10.05 -2.36 6.58
CA HIS A 140 9.95 -3.15 7.80
C HIS A 140 11.29 -3.86 8.04
N THR A 141 11.77 -3.86 9.27
CA THR A 141 13.01 -4.54 9.68
C THR A 141 12.99 -6.00 9.23
N ASP A 142 11.88 -6.70 9.44
CA ASP A 142 11.69 -8.10 9.03
C ASP A 142 11.73 -8.30 7.50
N CYS A 143 11.21 -7.34 6.74
CA CYS A 143 11.30 -7.37 5.27
C CYS A 143 12.75 -7.18 4.84
N GLY A 144 13.46 -6.21 5.41
CA GLY A 144 14.85 -5.93 5.06
C GLY A 144 15.79 -7.10 5.40
N ILE A 145 15.56 -7.78 6.53
CA ILE A 145 16.32 -8.97 6.92
C ILE A 145 16.04 -10.13 5.96
N ARG A 146 14.75 -10.44 5.72
CA ARG A 146 14.34 -11.56 4.85
C ARG A 146 14.88 -11.43 3.44
N GLU A 147 14.84 -10.22 2.89
CA GLU A 147 15.34 -9.90 1.56
C GLU A 147 16.84 -9.55 1.56
N SER A 148 17.54 -9.72 2.69
CA SER A 148 18.99 -9.52 2.85
C SER A 148 19.50 -8.10 2.52
N TYR A 149 18.62 -7.09 2.55
CA TYR A 149 18.97 -5.65 2.50
C TYR A 149 19.52 -5.12 3.82
N ILE A 150 19.22 -5.82 4.93
CA ILE A 150 19.78 -5.57 6.25
C ILE A 150 20.42 -6.87 6.70
N ARG A 151 21.63 -6.78 7.23
CA ARG A 151 22.32 -7.92 7.82
C ARG A 151 22.90 -7.49 9.15
N ASN A 152 22.99 -8.43 10.07
CA ASN A 152 23.82 -8.24 11.25
C ASN A 152 25.25 -7.92 10.77
N GLY A 153 25.91 -6.99 11.45
CA GLY A 153 27.33 -6.74 11.22
C GLY A 153 28.09 -8.08 11.28
N ILE A 154 29.16 -8.18 10.51
CA ILE A 154 30.07 -9.33 10.60
C ILE A 154 30.43 -9.44 12.09
N GLN A 155 30.01 -10.51 12.76
CA GLN A 155 30.60 -10.85 14.05
C GLN A 155 32.08 -10.94 13.74
N ALA A 156 32.87 -10.00 14.29
CA ALA A 156 34.30 -10.18 14.32
C ALA A 156 34.50 -11.56 14.94
N SER A 157 34.83 -12.54 14.11
CA SER A 157 35.18 -13.89 14.53
C SER A 157 36.14 -13.72 15.68
N GLY A 158 35.72 -14.12 16.87
CA GLY A 158 36.42 -13.83 18.10
C GLY A 158 37.88 -14.28 17.98
N ALA A 159 38.78 -13.31 17.85
CA ALA A 159 40.06 -13.44 18.51
C ALA A 159 39.77 -13.39 20.01
N PRO A 160 40.26 -14.35 20.83
CA PRO A 160 40.20 -14.21 22.27
C PRO A 160 40.94 -12.93 22.64
N GLY A 161 40.32 -12.12 23.49
CA GLY A 161 40.79 -10.79 23.80
C GLY A 161 42.25 -10.74 24.23
N ILE A 162 42.94 -9.69 23.80
CA ILE A 162 44.01 -9.10 24.58
C ILE A 162 43.56 -7.68 24.92
N THR A 163 43.36 -7.46 26.22
CA THR A 163 43.21 -6.15 26.83
C THR A 163 44.47 -5.33 26.61
N GLU A 164 44.30 -4.06 26.26
CA GLU A 164 45.01 -2.94 26.88
C GLU A 164 44.13 -1.69 26.83
#